data_AF-A0A6I2VYQ0-F1
#
_entry.id   AF-A0A6I2VYQ0-F1
#
_cell.length_a   1.000
_cell.length_b   1.000
_cell.length_c   1.000
_cell.angle_alpha   90.00
_cell.angle_beta   90.00
_cell.angle_gamma   90.00
#
_symmetry.space_group_name_H-M   'P 1'
#
loop_
_entity.id
_entity.type
_entity.pdbx_description
1 polymer ?
#
loop_
_entity_poly.entity_id
_entity_poly.type
_entity_poly.pdbx_seq_one_letter_code
_entity_poly.pdbx_strand_id
1 'polypeptide(L)'
;LTTAQAKAVLDELRDLQVFYINIGGGEPMIRRDFFEILEHSGKNGIGVKFSTNGAFIDAEKARRLAAMDYLDIQISLDGTDAATNDAVRGEGSYATAIRAMDNLKAAGFGQFKISVVVTRHNVDQLDEFKALADSYGAQLRITRLRPAGRGADTWNELHPTNAQQRQIYDWLLAHGENVLTGDSFFHLNAFGESLPGLNLCGAGRVVCLIDPIGDVYACPFVIHDTFKAGNVLETGGFTHVWRESDLFTELREPQSAGACASCGAFDACQGGCMAAKFFTGLPLDGPDPECVGGDGEILLASVPVALTPRPSMDHSKPPRHKVNA
;
A
#
# COMPACT_ATOMS: atom_id res chain seq x y z
N LEU A 1 19.88 -0.78 -5.32
CA LEU A 1 20.32 -1.90 -4.47
C LEU A 1 20.66 -3.14 -5.29
N THR A 2 21.93 -3.54 -5.29
CA THR A 2 22.38 -4.86 -5.73
C THR A 2 21.87 -5.97 -4.80
N THR A 3 22.04 -7.23 -5.17
CA THR A 3 21.68 -8.38 -4.31
C THR A 3 22.38 -8.33 -2.96
N ALA A 4 23.69 -8.03 -2.96
CA ALA A 4 24.48 -7.92 -1.73
C ALA A 4 23.98 -6.77 -0.84
N GLN A 5 23.64 -5.62 -1.44
CA GLN A 5 23.09 -4.49 -0.69
C GLN A 5 21.70 -4.80 -0.10
N ALA A 6 20.83 -5.47 -0.86
CA ALA A 6 19.50 -5.87 -0.36
C ALA A 6 19.62 -6.85 0.82
N LYS A 7 20.56 -7.81 0.77
CA LYS A 7 20.83 -8.73 1.87
C LYS A 7 21.38 -8.02 3.11
N ALA A 8 22.31 -7.07 2.93
CA ALA A 8 22.82 -6.26 4.04
C ALA A 8 21.71 -5.48 4.74
N VAL A 9 20.77 -4.89 3.97
CA VAL A 9 19.59 -4.25 4.54
C VAL A 9 18.74 -5.26 5.33
N LEU A 10 18.49 -6.47 4.83
CA LEU A 10 17.76 -7.50 5.58
C LEU A 10 18.46 -7.90 6.89
N ASP A 11 19.80 -7.89 6.91
CA ASP A 11 20.58 -8.16 8.12
C ASP A 11 20.39 -7.04 9.16
N GLU A 12 20.40 -5.77 8.73
CA GLU A 12 20.08 -4.63 9.62
C GLU A 12 18.64 -4.70 10.14
N LEU A 13 17.68 -5.05 9.28
CA LEU A 13 16.27 -5.17 9.68
C LEU A 13 16.06 -6.27 10.74
N ARG A 14 16.79 -7.38 10.64
CA ARG A 14 16.81 -8.43 11.68
C ARG A 14 17.32 -7.87 12.99
N ASP A 15 18.40 -7.11 12.98
CA ASP A 15 19.01 -6.54 14.19
C ASP A 15 18.10 -5.49 14.85
N LEU A 16 17.26 -4.83 14.05
CA LEU A 16 16.15 -3.97 14.52
C LEU A 16 14.88 -4.73 14.91
N GLN A 17 14.91 -6.06 14.87
CA GLN A 17 13.80 -6.96 15.22
C GLN A 17 12.55 -6.76 14.36
N VAL A 18 12.73 -6.46 13.08
CA VAL A 18 11.62 -6.39 12.12
C VAL A 18 11.08 -7.80 11.86
N PHE A 19 9.79 -8.00 12.11
CA PHE A 19 9.13 -9.31 11.95
C PHE A 19 8.71 -9.62 10.52
N TYR A 20 8.30 -8.60 9.76
CA TYR A 20 7.80 -8.75 8.40
C TYR A 20 8.26 -7.60 7.50
N ILE A 21 8.58 -7.94 6.25
CA ILE A 21 8.73 -6.97 5.17
C ILE A 21 7.63 -7.16 4.13
N ASN A 22 7.31 -6.08 3.39
CA ASN A 22 6.49 -6.16 2.20
C ASN A 22 7.34 -5.84 0.96
N ILE A 23 7.53 -6.82 0.08
CA ILE A 23 8.23 -6.64 -1.19
C ILE A 23 7.17 -6.25 -2.25
N GLY A 24 7.20 -4.98 -2.64
CA GLY A 24 6.31 -4.41 -3.66
C GLY A 24 7.08 -3.80 -4.83
N GLY A 25 6.66 -2.60 -5.24
CA GLY A 25 7.17 -1.89 -6.42
C GLY A 25 6.15 -1.94 -7.56
N GLY A 26 6.62 -2.20 -8.78
CA GLY A 26 5.75 -2.50 -9.92
C GLY A 26 5.31 -3.96 -9.93
N GLU A 27 6.25 -4.86 -10.26
CA GLU A 27 6.08 -6.30 -10.16
C GLU A 27 7.36 -6.91 -9.56
N PRO A 28 7.33 -7.40 -8.31
CA PRO A 28 8.54 -7.83 -7.62
C PRO A 28 9.20 -9.05 -8.27
N MET A 29 8.43 -9.94 -8.92
CA MET A 29 8.96 -11.16 -9.53
C MET A 29 9.74 -10.91 -10.84
N ILE A 30 9.74 -9.69 -11.38
CA ILE A 30 10.62 -9.29 -12.50
C ILE A 30 12.09 -9.25 -12.06
N ARG A 31 12.35 -9.03 -10.77
CA ARG A 31 13.69 -8.95 -10.23
C ARG A 31 14.38 -10.34 -10.30
N ARG A 32 15.54 -10.41 -10.96
CA ARG A 32 16.25 -11.68 -11.24
C ARG A 32 16.62 -12.46 -9.97
N ASP A 33 16.97 -11.74 -8.91
CA ASP A 33 17.36 -12.27 -7.60
C ASP A 33 16.18 -12.30 -6.60
N PHE A 34 14.92 -12.25 -7.07
CA PHE A 34 13.73 -12.24 -6.20
C PHE A 34 13.71 -13.40 -5.19
N PHE A 35 13.85 -14.64 -5.66
CA PHE A 35 13.83 -15.80 -4.78
C PHE A 35 15.04 -15.85 -3.85
N GLU A 36 16.20 -15.35 -4.27
CA GLU A 36 17.38 -15.28 -3.42
C GLU A 36 17.17 -14.30 -2.25
N ILE A 37 16.44 -13.21 -2.47
CA ILE A 37 16.02 -12.27 -1.42
C ILE A 37 15.01 -12.92 -0.47
N LEU A 38 14.02 -13.65 -0.98
CA LEU A 38 13.05 -14.37 -0.14
C LEU A 38 13.75 -15.38 0.78
N GLU A 39 14.64 -16.19 0.22
CA GLU A 39 15.40 -17.20 0.96
C GLU A 39 16.32 -16.58 2.01
N HIS A 40 16.93 -15.42 1.73
CA HIS A 40 17.73 -14.69 2.72
C HIS A 40 16.87 -14.11 3.84
N SER A 41 15.70 -13.55 3.51
CA SER A 41 14.74 -13.04 4.50
C SER A 41 14.29 -14.15 5.46
N GLY A 42 13.92 -15.32 4.92
CA GLY A 42 13.53 -16.48 5.73
C GLY A 42 14.64 -16.96 6.66
N LYS A 43 15.90 -17.00 6.20
CA LYS A 43 17.07 -17.32 7.06
C LYS A 43 17.27 -16.33 8.19
N ASN A 44 16.90 -15.06 7.99
CA ASN A 44 16.94 -14.02 9.02
C ASN A 44 15.72 -14.04 9.95
N GLY A 45 14.78 -14.98 9.79
CA GLY A 45 13.55 -15.03 10.58
C GLY A 45 12.58 -13.89 10.27
N ILE A 46 12.75 -13.22 9.13
CA ILE A 46 11.89 -12.13 8.68
C ILE A 46 10.89 -12.69 7.70
N GLY A 47 9.60 -12.63 8.05
CA GLY A 47 8.53 -13.05 7.15
C GLY A 47 8.39 -12.11 5.97
N VAL A 48 8.05 -12.66 4.81
CA VAL A 48 7.86 -11.87 3.59
C VAL A 48 6.40 -11.84 3.20
N LYS A 49 5.89 -10.63 3.02
CA LYS A 49 4.66 -10.37 2.27
C LYS A 49 5.07 -9.85 0.90
N PHE A 50 4.42 -10.27 -0.16
CA PHE A 50 4.59 -9.57 -1.45
C PHE A 50 3.28 -9.51 -2.22
N SER A 51 3.15 -8.45 -3.02
CA SER A 51 1.99 -8.26 -3.89
C SER A 51 2.43 -8.40 -5.34
N THR A 52 1.67 -9.18 -6.12
CA THR A 52 2.00 -9.48 -7.52
C THR A 52 0.76 -9.40 -8.39
N ASN A 53 0.96 -9.12 -9.68
CA ASN A 53 -0.08 -9.26 -10.71
C ASN A 53 -0.30 -10.72 -11.15
N GLY A 54 0.51 -11.66 -10.66
CA GLY A 54 0.40 -13.10 -10.95
C GLY A 54 1.04 -13.56 -12.26
N ALA A 55 1.53 -12.65 -13.11
CA ALA A 55 2.07 -12.99 -14.43
C ALA A 55 3.27 -13.96 -14.38
N PHE A 56 4.02 -13.93 -13.28
CA PHE A 56 5.18 -14.78 -13.07
C PHE A 56 4.89 -15.98 -12.15
N ILE A 57 3.63 -16.29 -11.82
CA ILE A 57 3.29 -17.49 -11.03
C ILE A 57 2.77 -18.58 -11.97
N ASP A 58 3.72 -19.30 -12.57
CA ASP A 58 3.45 -20.58 -13.24
C ASP A 58 3.43 -21.74 -12.22
N ALA A 59 3.14 -22.95 -12.69
CA ALA A 59 3.06 -24.13 -11.84
C ALA A 59 4.39 -24.49 -11.16
N GLU A 60 5.54 -24.20 -11.78
CA GLU A 60 6.85 -24.45 -11.18
C GLU A 60 7.12 -23.47 -10.03
N LYS A 61 6.93 -22.18 -10.27
CA LYS A 61 7.12 -21.13 -9.28
C LYS A 61 6.11 -21.24 -8.15
N ALA A 62 4.86 -21.62 -8.43
CA ALA A 62 3.87 -21.90 -7.39
C ALA A 62 4.32 -23.04 -6.44
N ARG A 63 4.87 -24.14 -6.98
CA ARG A 63 5.45 -25.21 -6.14
C ARG A 63 6.64 -24.71 -5.32
N ARG A 64 7.51 -23.89 -5.90
CA ARG A 64 8.64 -23.29 -5.17
C ARG A 64 8.16 -22.38 -4.04
N LEU A 65 7.14 -21.55 -4.29
CA LEU A 65 6.55 -20.67 -3.29
C LEU A 65 5.87 -21.46 -2.17
N ALA A 66 5.14 -22.54 -2.49
CA ALA A 66 4.49 -23.41 -1.51
C ALA A 66 5.47 -24.19 -0.61
N ALA A 67 6.73 -24.33 -1.04
CA ALA A 67 7.78 -24.94 -0.25
C ALA A 67 8.53 -23.93 0.66
N MET A 68 8.16 -22.64 0.64
CA MET A 68 8.77 -21.61 1.47
C MET A 68 7.93 -21.36 2.73
N ASP A 69 8.60 -21.34 3.87
CA ASP A 69 7.99 -20.94 5.14
C ASP A 69 7.92 -19.41 5.26
N TYR A 70 7.01 -18.90 6.09
CA TYR A 70 6.92 -17.47 6.45
C TYR A 70 6.66 -16.54 5.24
N LEU A 71 5.88 -17.01 4.27
CA LEU A 71 5.54 -16.30 3.05
C LEU A 71 4.04 -16.02 2.97
N ASP A 72 3.69 -14.79 2.57
CA ASP A 72 2.31 -14.31 2.45
C ASP A 72 2.13 -13.61 1.09
N ILE A 73 1.33 -14.22 0.22
CA ILE A 73 1.18 -13.80 -1.18
C ILE A 73 -0.14 -13.06 -1.36
N GLN A 74 -0.07 -11.88 -1.98
CA GLN A 74 -1.24 -11.10 -2.37
C GLN A 74 -1.34 -11.03 -3.90
N ILE A 75 -2.37 -11.66 -4.45
CA ILE A 75 -2.70 -11.57 -5.88
C ILE A 75 -3.58 -10.34 -6.09
N SER A 76 -3.13 -9.44 -6.95
CA SER A 76 -3.84 -8.20 -7.24
C SER A 76 -4.95 -8.43 -8.26
N LEU A 77 -6.18 -8.10 -7.90
CA LEU A 77 -7.38 -8.28 -8.73
C LEU A 77 -8.36 -7.13 -8.44
N ASP A 78 -8.72 -6.34 -9.44
CA ASP A 78 -9.54 -5.13 -9.27
C ASP A 78 -10.92 -5.24 -9.95
N GLY A 79 -11.33 -6.45 -10.32
CA GLY A 79 -12.66 -6.80 -10.80
C GLY A 79 -12.89 -8.31 -10.76
N THR A 80 -14.13 -8.76 -10.53
CA THR A 80 -14.50 -10.18 -10.53
C THR A 80 -14.77 -10.74 -11.93
N ASP A 81 -14.58 -9.91 -12.94
CA ASP A 81 -14.68 -10.24 -14.36
C ASP A 81 -13.61 -9.45 -15.14
N ALA A 82 -13.37 -9.87 -16.38
CA ALA A 82 -12.38 -9.25 -17.25
C ALA A 82 -12.75 -7.80 -17.62
N ALA A 83 -14.03 -7.46 -17.75
CA ALA A 83 -14.42 -6.12 -18.17
C ALA A 83 -14.07 -5.07 -17.11
N THR A 84 -14.34 -5.36 -15.84
CA THR A 84 -14.03 -4.46 -14.72
C THR A 84 -12.54 -4.47 -14.38
N ASN A 85 -11.91 -5.64 -14.29
CA ASN A 85 -10.51 -5.74 -13.89
C ASN A 85 -9.57 -5.17 -14.98
N ASP A 86 -9.75 -5.57 -16.24
CA ASP A 86 -8.79 -5.25 -17.30
C ASP A 86 -8.86 -3.77 -17.70
N ALA A 87 -10.00 -3.10 -17.48
CA ALA A 87 -10.15 -1.66 -17.67
C ALA A 87 -9.14 -0.84 -16.84
N VAL A 88 -8.76 -1.33 -15.67
CA VAL A 88 -7.81 -0.67 -14.76
C VAL A 88 -6.41 -1.28 -14.87
N ARG A 89 -6.33 -2.62 -14.95
CA ARG A 89 -5.06 -3.36 -14.83
C ARG A 89 -4.41 -3.74 -16.17
N GLY A 90 -5.13 -3.56 -17.28
CA GLY A 90 -4.72 -3.91 -18.63
C GLY A 90 -5.31 -5.23 -19.13
N GLU A 91 -5.43 -5.35 -20.45
CA GLU A 91 -6.01 -6.51 -21.13
C GLU A 91 -5.34 -7.84 -20.74
N GLY A 92 -6.16 -8.85 -20.41
CA GLY A 92 -5.73 -10.19 -20.04
C GLY A 92 -5.22 -10.32 -18.60
N SER A 93 -5.26 -9.25 -17.81
CA SER A 93 -4.78 -9.28 -16.41
C SER A 93 -5.71 -10.08 -15.50
N TYR A 94 -7.02 -10.10 -15.74
CA TYR A 94 -7.98 -10.93 -15.00
C TYR A 94 -7.62 -12.41 -15.15
N ALA A 95 -7.53 -12.88 -16.40
CA ALA A 95 -7.17 -14.25 -16.70
C ALA A 95 -5.79 -14.62 -16.13
N THR A 96 -4.86 -13.66 -16.06
CA THR A 96 -3.54 -13.85 -15.46
C THR A 96 -3.61 -14.06 -13.95
N ALA A 97 -4.38 -13.25 -13.24
CA ALA A 97 -4.60 -13.40 -11.81
C ALA A 97 -5.30 -14.73 -11.48
N ILE A 98 -6.35 -15.10 -12.24
CA ILE A 98 -7.03 -16.41 -12.07
C ILE A 98 -6.04 -17.57 -12.22
N ARG A 99 -5.24 -17.59 -13.30
CA ARG A 99 -4.23 -18.64 -13.51
C ARG A 99 -3.21 -18.73 -12.36
N ALA A 100 -2.78 -17.59 -11.83
CA ALA A 100 -1.86 -17.56 -10.69
C ALA A 100 -2.49 -18.18 -9.43
N MET A 101 -3.75 -17.85 -9.14
CA MET A 101 -4.50 -18.43 -8.01
C MET A 101 -4.72 -19.94 -8.19
N ASP A 102 -5.05 -20.39 -9.40
CA ASP A 102 -5.18 -21.81 -9.73
C ASP A 102 -3.86 -22.56 -9.50
N ASN A 103 -2.74 -21.99 -9.94
CA ASN A 103 -1.42 -22.58 -9.72
C ASN A 103 -1.06 -22.66 -8.23
N LEU A 104 -1.33 -21.62 -7.44
CA LEU A 104 -1.10 -21.62 -5.98
C LEU A 104 -1.97 -22.66 -5.27
N LYS A 105 -3.25 -22.74 -5.63
CA LYS A 105 -4.19 -23.74 -5.10
C LYS A 105 -3.74 -25.15 -5.44
N ALA A 106 -3.37 -25.42 -6.70
CA ALA A 106 -2.88 -26.71 -7.15
C ALA A 106 -1.54 -27.11 -6.50
N ALA A 107 -0.68 -26.15 -6.18
CA ALA A 107 0.57 -26.38 -5.46
C ALA A 107 0.39 -26.62 -3.95
N GLY A 108 -0.83 -26.44 -3.41
CA GLY A 108 -1.08 -26.57 -1.98
C GLY A 108 -0.45 -25.46 -1.15
N PHE A 109 -0.31 -24.25 -1.70
CA PHE A 109 0.31 -23.10 -1.02
C PHE A 109 -0.37 -22.77 0.32
N GLY A 110 -1.68 -22.99 0.44
CA GLY A 110 -2.49 -22.60 1.60
C GLY A 110 -3.19 -21.26 1.37
N GLN A 111 -3.44 -20.52 2.46
CA GLN A 111 -4.18 -19.26 2.39
C GLN A 111 -3.29 -18.14 1.82
N PHE A 112 -3.50 -17.81 0.55
CA PHE A 112 -3.04 -16.54 -0.03
C PHE A 112 -4.14 -15.47 0.09
N LYS A 113 -3.84 -14.25 -0.36
CA LYS A 113 -4.77 -13.12 -0.36
C LYS A 113 -5.17 -12.71 -1.77
N ILE A 114 -6.45 -12.38 -1.93
CA ILE A 114 -6.92 -11.58 -3.06
C ILE A 114 -6.94 -10.13 -2.59
N SER A 115 -6.13 -9.28 -3.22
CA SER A 115 -5.98 -7.87 -2.86
C SER A 115 -6.66 -6.98 -3.90
N VAL A 116 -7.63 -6.19 -3.45
CA VAL A 116 -8.47 -5.33 -4.29
C VAL A 116 -8.25 -3.87 -3.93
N VAL A 117 -8.08 -3.01 -4.93
CA VAL A 117 -8.26 -1.57 -4.78
C VAL A 117 -9.72 -1.23 -5.10
N VAL A 118 -10.45 -0.75 -4.09
CA VAL A 118 -11.85 -0.36 -4.25
C VAL A 118 -11.94 0.96 -4.97
N THR A 119 -12.73 0.99 -6.03
CA THR A 119 -13.00 2.11 -6.92
C THR A 119 -14.49 2.29 -7.10
N ARG A 120 -14.89 3.43 -7.66
CA ARG A 120 -16.27 3.74 -8.05
C ARG A 120 -16.89 2.68 -8.97
N HIS A 121 -16.08 1.97 -9.74
CA HIS A 121 -16.55 1.01 -10.75
C HIS A 121 -16.64 -0.43 -10.25
N ASN A 122 -15.99 -0.77 -9.13
CA ASN A 122 -15.98 -2.14 -8.61
C ASN A 122 -16.54 -2.28 -7.19
N VAL A 123 -16.94 -1.18 -6.54
CA VAL A 123 -17.51 -1.22 -5.17
C VAL A 123 -18.79 -2.05 -5.09
N ASP A 124 -19.54 -2.16 -6.19
CA ASP A 124 -20.73 -2.99 -6.25
C ASP A 124 -20.41 -4.49 -6.40
N GLN A 125 -19.13 -4.86 -6.55
CA GLN A 125 -18.65 -6.24 -6.64
C GLN A 125 -18.10 -6.79 -5.31
N LEU A 126 -18.31 -6.10 -4.17
CA LEU A 126 -17.69 -6.48 -2.88
C LEU A 126 -18.10 -7.90 -2.42
N ASP A 127 -19.36 -8.28 -2.58
CA ASP A 127 -19.84 -9.63 -2.24
C ASP A 127 -19.26 -10.69 -3.17
N GLU A 128 -19.13 -10.38 -4.47
CA GLU A 128 -18.51 -11.25 -5.47
C GLU A 128 -17.02 -11.46 -5.18
N PHE A 129 -16.29 -10.42 -4.78
CA PHE A 129 -14.89 -10.56 -4.35
C PHE A 129 -14.77 -11.48 -3.14
N LYS A 130 -15.69 -11.36 -2.17
CA LYS A 130 -15.70 -12.21 -0.98
C LYS A 130 -16.00 -13.65 -1.35
N ALA A 131 -17.01 -13.89 -2.18
CA ALA A 131 -17.36 -15.22 -2.67
C ALA A 131 -16.19 -15.85 -3.47
N LEU A 132 -15.50 -15.06 -4.29
CA LEU A 132 -14.32 -15.50 -5.03
C LEU A 132 -13.19 -15.91 -4.08
N ALA A 133 -12.85 -15.07 -3.09
CA ALA A 133 -11.83 -15.40 -2.09
C ALA A 133 -12.18 -16.70 -1.35
N ASP A 134 -13.42 -16.85 -0.91
CA ASP A 134 -13.90 -18.05 -0.20
C ASP A 134 -13.79 -19.32 -1.07
N SER A 135 -14.05 -19.22 -2.37
CA SER A 135 -13.95 -20.36 -3.31
C SER A 135 -12.51 -20.90 -3.46
N TYR A 136 -11.51 -20.06 -3.18
CA TYR A 136 -10.10 -20.43 -3.14
C TYR A 136 -9.63 -20.79 -1.73
N GLY A 137 -10.44 -20.56 -0.68
CA GLY A 137 -9.97 -20.57 0.71
C GLY A 137 -8.94 -19.47 0.98
N ALA A 138 -8.98 -18.39 0.20
CA ALA A 138 -8.11 -17.24 0.31
C ALA A 138 -8.69 -16.19 1.27
N GLN A 139 -7.84 -15.29 1.76
CA GLN A 139 -8.29 -14.12 2.50
C GLN A 139 -8.60 -12.97 1.53
N LEU A 140 -9.69 -12.23 1.77
CA LEU A 140 -9.95 -11.01 1.04
C LEU A 140 -9.27 -9.84 1.74
N ARG A 141 -8.51 -9.05 0.98
CA ARG A 141 -7.98 -7.76 1.41
C ARG A 141 -8.51 -6.67 0.49
N ILE A 142 -9.14 -5.65 1.06
CA ILE A 142 -9.56 -4.48 0.31
C ILE A 142 -8.80 -3.24 0.77
N THR A 143 -8.52 -2.33 -0.16
CA THR A 143 -7.79 -1.08 0.11
C THR A 143 -8.43 0.06 -0.66
N ARG A 144 -8.30 1.29 -0.15
CA ARG A 144 -8.73 2.49 -0.89
C ARG A 144 -7.74 2.82 -2.00
N LEU A 145 -8.26 3.41 -3.07
CA LEU A 145 -7.42 4.08 -4.05
C LEU A 145 -6.76 5.30 -3.42
N ARG A 146 -5.43 5.35 -3.46
CA ARG A 146 -4.66 6.51 -2.98
C ARG A 146 -4.15 7.31 -4.19
N PRO A 147 -4.18 8.66 -4.13
CA PRO A 147 -3.73 9.54 -5.21
C PRO A 147 -2.20 9.59 -5.33
N ALA A 148 -1.49 8.46 -5.29
CA ALA A 148 -0.04 8.40 -5.34
C ALA A 148 0.46 7.65 -6.59
N GLY A 149 1.63 8.03 -7.10
CA GLY A 149 2.17 7.47 -8.35
C GLY A 149 1.17 7.64 -9.51
N ARG A 150 0.91 6.57 -10.27
CA ARG A 150 -0.11 6.56 -11.35
C ARG A 150 -1.54 6.79 -10.85
N GLY A 151 -1.79 6.58 -9.54
CA GLY A 151 -3.08 6.85 -8.93
C GLY A 151 -3.42 8.34 -8.92
N ALA A 152 -2.43 9.24 -8.86
CA ALA A 152 -2.66 10.68 -8.86
C ALA A 152 -3.43 11.17 -10.10
N ASP A 153 -3.10 10.62 -11.28
CA ASP A 153 -3.70 11.01 -12.56
C ASP A 153 -5.14 10.51 -12.73
N THR A 154 -5.51 9.41 -12.06
CA THR A 154 -6.79 8.71 -12.23
C THR A 154 -7.71 8.81 -11.02
N TRP A 155 -7.23 9.37 -9.90
CA TRP A 155 -7.93 9.38 -8.63
C TRP A 155 -9.31 10.05 -8.72
N ASN A 156 -9.42 11.20 -9.39
CA ASN A 156 -10.70 11.92 -9.53
C ASN A 156 -11.79 11.08 -10.24
N GLU A 157 -11.38 10.25 -11.20
CA GLU A 157 -12.27 9.41 -11.99
C GLU A 157 -12.68 8.15 -11.21
N LEU A 158 -11.74 7.56 -10.47
CA LEU A 158 -11.88 6.22 -9.90
C LEU A 158 -12.23 6.19 -8.41
N HIS A 159 -12.00 7.26 -7.64
CA HIS A 159 -12.28 7.21 -6.20
C HIS A 159 -13.78 7.04 -5.91
N PRO A 160 -14.14 6.24 -4.88
CA PRO A 160 -15.53 6.09 -4.45
C PRO A 160 -16.16 7.43 -4.05
N THR A 161 -17.43 7.63 -4.42
CA THR A 161 -18.23 8.77 -3.94
C THR A 161 -18.52 8.66 -2.44
N ASN A 162 -18.96 9.74 -1.79
CA ASN A 162 -19.37 9.69 -0.37
C ASN A 162 -20.46 8.63 -0.08
N ALA A 163 -21.41 8.43 -1.00
CA ALA A 163 -22.42 7.36 -0.87
C ALA A 163 -21.79 5.96 -0.96
N GLN A 164 -20.80 5.77 -1.83
CA GLN A 164 -20.07 4.51 -1.93
C GLN A 164 -19.12 4.29 -0.74
N GLN A 165 -18.56 5.34 -0.15
CA GLN A 165 -17.80 5.24 1.11
C GLN A 165 -18.68 4.72 2.25
N ARG A 166 -19.94 5.17 2.33
CA ARG A 166 -20.95 4.64 3.26
C ARG A 166 -21.21 3.14 3.01
N GLN A 167 -21.41 2.75 1.75
CA GLN A 167 -21.57 1.35 1.34
C GLN A 167 -20.37 0.49 1.77
N ILE A 168 -19.14 0.94 1.52
CA ILE A 168 -17.92 0.24 1.92
C ILE A 168 -17.86 0.08 3.44
N TYR A 169 -18.18 1.14 4.20
CA TYR A 169 -18.19 1.09 5.66
C TYR A 169 -19.20 0.06 6.19
N ASP A 170 -20.45 0.13 5.72
CA ASP A 170 -21.52 -0.77 6.19
C ASP A 170 -21.20 -2.22 5.85
N TRP A 171 -20.64 -2.45 4.66
CA TRP A 171 -20.18 -3.76 4.23
C TRP A 171 -19.02 -4.28 5.09
N LEU A 172 -18.04 -3.43 5.42
CA LEU A 172 -16.91 -3.79 6.28
C LEU A 172 -17.36 -4.11 7.71
N LEU A 173 -18.30 -3.34 8.29
CA LEU A 173 -18.87 -3.65 9.60
C LEU A 173 -19.56 -5.02 9.61
N ALA A 174 -20.34 -5.33 8.55
CA ALA A 174 -21.05 -6.60 8.45
C ALA A 174 -20.10 -7.82 8.38
N HIS A 175 -18.89 -7.64 7.85
CA HIS A 175 -17.91 -8.72 7.68
C HIS A 175 -16.84 -8.77 8.78
N GLY A 176 -16.60 -7.67 9.50
CA GLY A 176 -15.65 -7.59 10.60
C GLY A 176 -14.24 -8.03 10.20
N GLU A 177 -13.59 -8.84 11.06
CA GLU A 177 -12.21 -9.31 10.85
C GLU A 177 -12.05 -10.32 9.70
N ASN A 178 -13.14 -10.76 9.07
CA ASN A 178 -13.08 -11.67 7.91
C ASN A 178 -12.56 -10.98 6.64
N VAL A 179 -12.41 -9.65 6.65
CA VAL A 179 -11.85 -8.87 5.55
C VAL A 179 -10.73 -7.98 6.06
N LEU A 180 -9.59 -8.04 5.39
CA LEU A 180 -8.40 -7.28 5.77
C LEU A 180 -8.39 -5.91 5.10
N THR A 181 -8.15 -4.85 5.88
CA THR A 181 -8.11 -3.45 5.40
C THR A 181 -6.74 -2.80 5.59
N GLY A 182 -6.05 -3.17 6.67
CA GLY A 182 -4.79 -2.54 7.10
C GLY A 182 -5.04 -1.13 7.62
N ASP A 183 -4.40 -0.14 6.99
CA ASP A 183 -4.49 1.29 7.28
C ASP A 183 -5.34 2.05 6.23
N SER A 184 -6.17 1.34 5.48
CA SER A 184 -6.79 1.92 4.28
C SER A 184 -8.03 2.76 4.56
N PHE A 185 -8.81 2.45 5.58
CA PHE A 185 -10.19 2.97 5.71
C PHE A 185 -10.46 3.67 7.05
N PHE A 186 -9.44 4.11 7.76
CA PHE A 186 -9.65 4.75 9.07
C PHE A 186 -10.35 6.12 8.98
N HIS A 187 -10.40 6.75 7.80
CA HIS A 187 -11.27 7.91 7.57
C HIS A 187 -12.76 7.57 7.67
N LEU A 188 -13.15 6.31 7.42
CA LEU A 188 -14.54 5.84 7.53
C LEU A 188 -15.00 5.68 8.98
N ASN A 189 -14.08 5.56 9.95
CA ASN A 189 -14.43 5.48 11.37
C ASN A 189 -15.21 6.72 11.84
N ALA A 190 -15.10 7.85 11.12
CA ALA A 190 -15.88 9.04 11.41
C ALA A 190 -17.40 8.87 11.18
N PHE A 191 -17.85 7.77 10.56
CA PHE A 191 -19.26 7.43 10.51
C PHE A 191 -19.83 6.88 11.83
N GLY A 192 -19.01 6.36 12.74
CA GLY A 192 -19.50 5.77 13.99
C GLY A 192 -18.54 4.74 14.59
N GLU A 193 -18.93 3.47 14.56
CA GLU A 193 -18.13 2.35 15.06
C GLU A 193 -16.82 2.20 14.28
N SER A 194 -15.73 1.92 15.01
CA SER A 194 -14.40 1.75 14.44
C SER A 194 -14.31 0.44 13.65
N LEU A 195 -13.79 0.54 12.42
CA LEU A 195 -13.47 -0.62 11.61
C LEU A 195 -12.24 -1.37 12.17
N PRO A 196 -12.14 -2.69 11.99
CA PRO A 196 -10.92 -3.43 12.27
C PRO A 196 -9.73 -2.87 11.47
N GLY A 197 -8.57 -2.74 12.12
CA GLY A 197 -7.35 -2.25 11.49
C GLY A 197 -6.68 -1.12 12.27
N LEU A 198 -5.78 -0.40 11.60
CA LEU A 198 -5.10 0.76 12.17
C LEU A 198 -6.01 1.98 12.08
N ASN A 199 -6.20 2.69 13.19
CA ASN A 199 -6.96 3.95 13.27
C ASN A 199 -6.08 5.20 13.22
N LEU A 200 -4.79 5.04 12.91
CA LEU A 200 -3.81 6.13 12.85
C LEU A 200 -2.80 5.94 11.72
N CYS A 201 -2.19 7.04 11.28
CA CYS A 201 -1.15 7.03 10.27
C CYS A 201 0.13 6.36 10.79
N GLY A 202 0.56 5.27 10.15
CA GLY A 202 1.77 4.53 10.54
C GLY A 202 3.09 5.11 10.02
N ALA A 203 3.05 6.15 9.17
CA ALA A 203 4.22 6.66 8.45
C ALA A 203 5.34 7.11 9.39
N GLY A 204 6.56 6.59 9.19
CA GLY A 204 7.72 6.87 10.05
C GLY A 204 7.62 6.30 11.48
N ARG A 205 6.50 5.67 11.86
CA ARG A 205 6.22 5.14 13.21
C ARG A 205 6.32 3.61 13.25
N VAL A 206 5.59 2.96 12.34
CA VAL A 206 5.50 1.49 12.23
C VAL A 206 5.72 0.99 10.80
N VAL A 207 5.79 1.91 9.82
CA VAL A 207 6.07 1.60 8.42
C VAL A 207 6.95 2.70 7.80
N CYS A 208 7.80 2.29 6.87
CA CYS A 208 8.50 3.14 5.91
C CYS A 208 8.66 2.37 4.59
N LEU A 209 9.12 3.05 3.54
CA LEU A 209 9.50 2.43 2.27
C LEU A 209 11.01 2.55 2.08
N ILE A 210 11.66 1.49 1.62
CA ILE A 210 12.99 1.55 1.01
C ILE A 210 12.80 1.31 -0.49
N ASP A 211 13.20 2.27 -1.31
CA ASP A 211 13.02 2.19 -2.76
C ASP A 211 14.13 1.36 -3.44
N PRO A 212 14.04 1.11 -4.77
CA PRO A 212 15.04 0.31 -5.49
C PRO A 212 16.47 0.85 -5.47
N ILE A 213 16.69 2.15 -5.27
CA ILE A 213 18.01 2.78 -5.21
C ILE A 213 18.52 2.97 -3.78
N GLY A 214 17.67 2.71 -2.79
CA GLY A 214 17.99 2.74 -1.36
C GLY A 214 17.44 3.95 -0.62
N ASP A 215 16.70 4.84 -1.29
CA ASP A 215 16.07 5.99 -0.64
C ASP A 215 14.98 5.51 0.30
N VAL A 216 14.93 6.10 1.49
CA VAL A 216 13.97 5.76 2.54
C VAL A 216 12.91 6.84 2.61
N TYR A 217 11.63 6.46 2.51
CA TYR A 217 10.49 7.37 2.58
C TYR A 217 9.56 7.02 3.74
N ALA A 218 8.81 8.01 4.24
CA ALA A 218 7.91 7.84 5.40
C ALA A 218 6.83 6.78 5.22
N CYS A 219 6.32 6.59 4.00
CA CYS A 219 5.29 5.60 3.70
C CYS A 219 5.34 5.25 2.21
N PRO A 220 4.94 4.02 1.79
CA PRO A 220 4.91 3.60 0.39
C PRO A 220 4.06 4.49 -0.53
N PHE A 221 3.17 5.31 0.03
CA PHE A 221 2.30 6.20 -0.72
C PHE A 221 2.79 7.66 -0.77
N VAL A 222 3.96 7.98 -0.20
CA VAL A 222 4.59 9.32 -0.23
C VAL A 222 6.02 9.26 -0.75
N ILE A 223 6.20 8.66 -1.93
CA ILE A 223 7.49 8.65 -2.62
C ILE A 223 7.72 10.02 -3.28
N HIS A 224 8.09 10.99 -2.44
CA HIS A 224 8.33 12.38 -2.81
C HIS A 224 9.40 12.97 -1.89
N ASP A 225 10.19 13.92 -2.38
CA ASP A 225 11.39 14.43 -1.68
C ASP A 225 11.06 15.02 -0.29
N THR A 226 9.88 15.65 -0.15
CA THR A 226 9.34 16.13 1.15
C THR A 226 9.27 15.05 2.21
N PHE A 227 9.11 13.78 1.81
CA PHE A 227 8.95 12.64 2.72
C PHE A 227 10.13 11.67 2.64
N LYS A 228 11.27 12.09 2.09
CA LYS A 228 12.52 11.31 2.07
C LYS A 228 13.27 11.52 3.38
N ALA A 229 13.57 10.43 4.09
CA ALA A 229 14.27 10.42 5.37
C ALA A 229 15.79 10.24 5.23
N GLY A 230 16.27 9.67 4.12
CA GLY A 230 17.70 9.39 3.89
C GLY A 230 17.90 8.29 2.86
N ASN A 231 19.09 7.67 2.83
CA ASN A 231 19.38 6.51 1.99
C ASN A 231 20.13 5.41 2.78
N VAL A 232 19.75 4.16 2.58
CA VAL A 232 20.34 3.00 3.30
C VAL A 232 21.81 2.74 2.98
N LEU A 233 22.35 3.36 1.92
CA LEU A 233 23.75 3.25 1.52
C LEU A 233 24.63 4.34 2.14
N GLU A 234 24.05 5.30 2.87
CA GLU A 234 24.77 6.34 3.59
C GLU A 234 25.37 5.82 4.91
N THR A 235 26.27 6.61 5.49
CA THR A 235 26.90 6.28 6.77
C THR A 235 25.84 6.06 7.85
N GLY A 236 25.91 4.92 8.53
CA GLY A 236 24.94 4.54 9.57
C GLY A 236 23.78 3.66 9.09
N GLY A 237 23.65 3.45 7.77
CA GLY A 237 22.70 2.50 7.19
C GLY A 237 21.24 2.82 7.47
N PHE A 238 20.39 1.79 7.38
CA PHE A 238 18.97 1.94 7.67
C PHE A 238 18.72 2.26 9.16
N THR A 239 19.54 1.73 10.06
CA THR A 239 19.41 1.98 11.51
C THR A 239 19.48 3.47 11.85
N HIS A 240 20.45 4.20 11.27
CA HIS A 240 20.57 5.64 11.46
C HIS A 240 19.35 6.36 10.89
N VAL A 241 18.96 6.09 9.65
CA VAL A 241 17.78 6.72 9.03
C VAL A 241 16.51 6.47 9.87
N TRP A 242 16.31 5.26 10.37
CA TRP A 242 15.14 4.91 11.19
C TRP A 242 15.13 5.64 12.53
N ARG A 243 16.27 5.75 13.22
CA ARG A 243 16.34 6.27 14.59
C ARG A 243 16.53 7.78 14.68
N GLU A 244 17.25 8.36 13.72
CA GLU A 244 17.86 9.69 13.87
C GLU A 244 17.48 10.66 12.74
N SER A 245 16.74 10.23 11.70
CA SER A 245 16.30 11.18 10.67
C SER A 245 15.35 12.23 11.26
N ASP A 246 15.53 13.48 10.84
CA ASP A 246 14.68 14.61 11.24
C ASP A 246 13.20 14.32 10.92
N LEU A 247 12.94 13.81 9.71
CA LEU A 247 11.58 13.48 9.25
C LEU A 247 10.90 12.45 10.16
N PHE A 248 11.57 11.34 10.52
CA PHE A 248 10.92 10.33 11.36
C PHE A 248 10.79 10.79 12.80
N THR A 249 11.74 11.60 13.29
CA THR A 249 11.63 12.23 14.61
C THR A 249 10.40 13.13 14.65
N GLU A 250 10.22 14.02 13.67
CA GLU A 250 9.06 14.91 13.55
C GLU A 250 7.73 14.13 13.43
N LEU A 251 7.68 13.12 12.56
CA LEU A 251 6.47 12.32 12.36
C LEU A 251 6.04 11.52 13.61
N ARG A 252 6.95 11.26 14.54
CA ARG A 252 6.67 10.56 15.81
C ARG A 252 6.14 11.48 16.90
N GLU A 253 6.31 12.79 16.75
CA GLU A 253 5.76 13.77 17.69
C GLU A 253 4.21 13.77 17.64
N PRO A 254 3.54 14.12 18.76
CA PRO A 254 2.10 14.32 18.78
C PRO A 254 1.66 15.32 17.70
N GLN A 255 0.69 14.93 16.88
CA GLN A 255 0.21 15.74 15.77
C GLN A 255 -0.97 16.61 16.21
N SER A 256 -1.08 17.80 15.61
CA SER A 256 -2.23 18.69 15.81
C SER A 256 -3.45 18.14 15.06
N ALA A 257 -4.64 18.30 15.66
CA ALA A 257 -5.90 18.01 14.97
C ALA A 257 -6.21 19.00 13.83
N GLY A 258 -5.51 20.14 13.77
CA GLY A 258 -5.63 21.11 12.69
C GLY A 258 -7.07 21.55 12.45
N ALA A 259 -7.49 21.53 11.19
CA ALA A 259 -8.87 21.85 10.78
C ALA A 259 -9.92 20.91 11.40
N CYS A 260 -9.52 19.73 11.88
CA CYS A 260 -10.41 18.75 12.49
C CYS A 260 -10.57 18.94 14.02
N ALA A 261 -9.94 19.96 14.63
CA ALA A 261 -9.91 20.13 16.09
C ALA A 261 -11.29 20.29 16.76
N SER A 262 -12.29 20.80 16.03
CA SER A 262 -13.68 20.94 16.51
C SER A 262 -14.58 19.78 16.07
N CYS A 263 -14.07 18.80 15.32
CA CYS A 263 -14.84 17.67 14.83
C CYS A 263 -14.97 16.60 15.92
N GLY A 264 -16.20 16.23 16.27
CA GLY A 264 -16.49 15.19 17.27
C GLY A 264 -16.02 13.78 16.89
N ALA A 265 -15.61 13.57 15.63
CA ALA A 265 -15.12 12.29 15.12
C ALA A 265 -13.58 12.20 15.03
N PHE A 266 -12.85 13.27 15.39
CA PHE A 266 -11.39 13.32 15.22
C PHE A 266 -10.68 12.15 15.91
N ASP A 267 -11.08 11.78 17.12
CA ASP A 267 -10.45 10.69 17.87
C ASP A 267 -10.53 9.35 17.12
N ALA A 268 -11.58 9.14 16.33
CA ALA A 268 -11.82 7.90 15.59
C ALA A 268 -11.05 7.82 14.26
N CYS A 269 -10.83 8.95 13.57
CA CYS A 269 -10.24 8.99 12.23
C CYS A 269 -8.87 9.68 12.14
N GLN A 270 -8.46 10.43 13.17
CA GLN A 270 -7.20 11.18 13.24
C GLN A 270 -6.94 12.07 12.01
N GLY A 271 -8.01 12.58 11.39
CA GLY A 271 -7.93 13.40 10.19
C GLY A 271 -7.57 12.66 8.90
N GLY A 272 -7.48 11.33 8.90
CA GLY A 272 -7.27 10.52 7.69
C GLY A 272 -5.83 10.45 7.15
N CYS A 273 -5.70 10.12 5.87
CA CYS A 273 -4.44 9.73 5.25
C CYS A 273 -3.60 10.93 4.80
N MET A 274 -2.42 11.11 5.41
CA MET A 274 -1.43 12.14 5.03
C MET A 274 -1.07 12.11 3.54
N ALA A 275 -0.88 10.91 2.98
CA ALA A 275 -0.55 10.74 1.56
C ALA A 275 -1.67 11.25 0.65
N ALA A 276 -2.92 10.96 1.02
CA ALA A 276 -4.08 11.38 0.24
C ALA A 276 -4.22 12.91 0.23
N LYS A 277 -4.03 13.56 1.39
CA LYS A 277 -4.03 15.02 1.50
C LYS A 277 -2.94 15.65 0.63
N PHE A 278 -1.70 15.17 0.80
CA PHE A 278 -0.55 15.73 0.10
C PHE A 278 -0.75 15.72 -1.42
N PHE A 279 -1.05 14.56 -2.00
CA PHE A 279 -1.17 14.44 -3.46
C PHE A 279 -2.48 14.98 -4.05
N THR A 280 -3.45 15.34 -3.22
CA THR A 280 -4.61 16.12 -3.70
C THR A 280 -4.38 17.63 -3.58
N GLY A 281 -3.26 18.07 -2.99
CA GLY A 281 -2.95 19.48 -2.76
C GLY A 281 -3.62 20.06 -1.52
N LEU A 282 -4.23 19.22 -0.68
CA LEU A 282 -4.78 19.64 0.61
C LEU A 282 -3.67 19.85 1.65
N PRO A 283 -3.84 20.81 2.58
CA PRO A 283 -2.96 20.96 3.74
C PRO A 283 -2.90 19.66 4.56
N LEU A 284 -1.74 19.32 5.12
CA LEU A 284 -1.56 18.10 5.92
C LEU A 284 -2.39 18.13 7.22
N ASP A 285 -2.61 19.32 7.77
CA ASP A 285 -3.47 19.61 8.91
C ASP A 285 -4.95 19.83 8.52
N GLY A 286 -5.28 19.68 7.24
CA GLY A 286 -6.65 19.65 6.71
C GLY A 286 -7.35 18.29 6.87
N PRO A 287 -8.62 18.17 6.46
CA PRO A 287 -9.32 16.89 6.42
C PRO A 287 -8.78 15.95 5.34
N ASP A 288 -9.06 14.65 5.45
CA ASP A 288 -8.88 13.70 4.34
C ASP A 288 -9.69 14.15 3.11
N PRO A 289 -9.18 14.01 1.87
CA PRO A 289 -9.96 14.30 0.67
C PRO A 289 -11.26 13.49 0.57
N GLU A 290 -11.30 12.29 1.17
CA GLU A 290 -12.48 11.43 1.25
C GLU A 290 -13.16 11.50 2.64
N CYS A 291 -12.99 12.62 3.36
CA CYS A 291 -13.65 12.84 4.66
C CYS A 291 -15.17 12.68 4.52
N VAL A 292 -15.72 11.76 5.31
CA VAL A 292 -17.15 11.38 5.25
C VAL A 292 -18.10 12.48 5.73
N GLY A 293 -17.59 13.51 6.41
CA GLY A 293 -18.32 14.72 6.78
C GLY A 293 -18.50 15.71 5.63
N GLY A 294 -17.85 15.48 4.48
CA GLY A 294 -17.91 16.35 3.29
C GLY A 294 -16.89 17.50 3.28
N ASP A 295 -16.23 17.79 4.40
CA ASP A 295 -15.24 18.89 4.50
C ASP A 295 -14.07 18.74 3.51
N GLY A 296 -13.66 17.50 3.21
CA GLY A 296 -12.63 17.18 2.23
C GLY A 296 -13.03 17.59 0.82
N GLU A 297 -14.24 17.21 0.39
CA GLU A 297 -14.79 17.52 -0.92
C GLU A 297 -14.94 19.05 -1.12
N ILE A 298 -15.42 19.75 -0.09
CA ILE A 298 -15.53 21.22 -0.09
C ILE A 298 -14.16 21.86 -0.29
N LEU A 299 -13.15 21.40 0.44
CA LEU A 299 -11.81 21.97 0.37
C LEU A 299 -11.15 21.67 -0.99
N LEU A 300 -11.32 20.46 -1.52
CA LEU A 300 -10.82 20.05 -2.84
C LEU A 300 -11.32 20.96 -3.97
N ALA A 301 -12.58 21.38 -3.93
CA ALA A 301 -13.16 22.28 -4.93
C ALA A 301 -12.45 23.64 -5.02
N SER A 302 -11.70 24.01 -3.97
CA SER A 302 -10.93 25.26 -3.90
C SER A 302 -9.44 25.10 -4.20
N VAL A 303 -8.93 23.86 -4.37
CA VAL A 303 -7.50 23.60 -4.59
C VAL A 303 -7.09 24.00 -6.00
N PRO A 304 -6.15 24.94 -6.18
CA PRO A 304 -5.56 25.22 -7.48
C PRO A 304 -4.74 24.02 -7.97
N VAL A 305 -4.89 23.63 -9.23
CA VAL A 305 -4.10 22.55 -9.88
C VAL A 305 -2.58 22.74 -9.72
N ALA A 306 -2.12 23.98 -9.58
CA ALA A 306 -0.71 24.30 -9.36
C ALA A 306 -0.15 23.83 -8.00
N LEU A 307 -1.02 23.57 -7.02
CA LEU A 307 -0.63 23.10 -5.68
C LEU A 307 -0.61 21.57 -5.57
N THR A 308 -1.14 20.85 -6.56
CA THR A 308 -1.12 19.38 -6.57
C THR A 308 0.29 18.87 -6.86
N PRO A 309 0.97 18.24 -5.89
CA PRO A 309 2.30 17.70 -6.10
C PRO A 309 2.26 16.58 -7.14
N ARG A 310 3.28 16.52 -7.99
CA ARG A 310 3.47 15.38 -8.91
C ARG A 310 4.43 14.38 -8.30
N PRO A 311 4.23 13.07 -8.49
CA PRO A 311 5.22 12.06 -8.13
C PRO A 311 6.58 12.40 -8.75
N SER A 312 7.66 12.33 -7.96
CA SER A 312 8.99 12.75 -8.41
C SER A 312 9.71 11.64 -9.18
N MET A 313 9.64 11.67 -10.51
CA MET A 313 10.47 10.84 -11.41
C MET A 313 10.39 9.29 -11.23
N ASP A 314 11.10 8.57 -12.10
CA ASP A 314 11.28 7.12 -12.06
C ASP A 314 12.24 6.72 -10.93
N HIS A 315 11.70 6.33 -9.78
CA HIS A 315 12.45 5.84 -8.61
C HIS A 315 13.18 4.50 -8.82
N SER A 316 13.10 3.91 -10.02
CA SER A 316 13.88 2.71 -10.34
C SER A 316 15.34 3.00 -10.69
N LYS A 317 15.68 4.27 -10.94
CA LYS A 317 17.02 4.67 -11.40
C LYS A 317 17.54 5.88 -10.62
N PRO A 318 18.86 5.93 -10.34
CA PRO A 318 19.47 7.13 -9.78
C PRO A 318 19.28 8.30 -10.75
N PRO A 319 19.18 9.55 -10.25
CA PRO A 319 19.16 10.71 -11.11
C PRO A 319 20.41 10.71 -12.00
N ARG A 320 20.23 10.85 -13.32
CA ARG A 320 21.35 11.09 -14.22
C ARG A 320 21.91 12.46 -13.87
N HIS A 321 23.03 12.51 -13.17
CA HIS A 321 23.81 13.74 -13.08
C HIS A 321 24.13 14.17 -14.51
N LYS A 322 23.58 15.32 -14.93
CA LYS A 322 24.12 16.03 -16.08
C LYS A 322 25.54 16.41 -15.69
N VAL A 323 26.52 15.67 -16.21
CA VAL A 323 27.90 16.11 -16.20
C VAL A 323 27.89 17.39 -17.03
N ASN A 324 27.92 18.54 -16.36
CA ASN A 324 28.22 19.80 -17.03
C ASN A 324 29.65 19.67 -17.55
N ALA A 325 29.77 19.61 -18.88
CA ALA A 325 31.03 19.77 -19.58
C ALA A 325 31.50 21.22 -19.53
#